data_AF-A0AAW8R8X3-F1
#
_entry.id   AF-A0AAW8R8X3-F1
#
_cell.length_a   1.000
_cell.length_b   1.000
_cell.length_c   1.000
_cell.angle_alpha   90.00
_cell.angle_beta   90.00
_cell.angle_gamma   90.00
#
_symmetry.space_group_name_H-M   'P 1'
#
loop_
_entity.id
_entity.type
_entity.pdbx_description
1 polymer ?
#
loop_
_entity_poly.entity_id
_entity_poly.type
_entity_poly.pdbx_seq_one_letter_code
_entity_poly.pdbx_strand_id
1 'polypeptide(L)'
;MIRKQTFQDRQLEWHLFLNQLEKEWQNQIVVKVTQDNIQTENAKGRISYYENYQKMVRKRTSKGGHQPLLVKVERLTFQRKANSIVLEVQFENQERYRNQLPACFKEELKQ
;
A
#
# COMPACT_ATOMS: atom_id res chain seq x y z
N MET A 1 23.81 15.29 -13.07
CA MET A 1 22.42 15.76 -13.22
C MET A 1 21.38 14.64 -13.13
N ILE A 2 21.64 13.42 -13.64
CA ILE A 2 20.66 12.31 -13.69
C ILE A 2 20.09 11.90 -12.30
N ARG A 3 20.91 11.82 -11.24
CA ARG A 3 20.45 11.38 -9.91
C ARG A 3 19.40 12.31 -9.27
N LYS A 4 19.49 13.63 -9.50
CA LYS A 4 18.55 14.60 -8.90
C LYS A 4 17.15 14.48 -9.53
N GLN A 5 17.08 14.27 -10.84
CA GLN A 5 15.81 14.08 -11.54
C GLN A 5 15.10 12.80 -11.06
N THR A 6 15.83 11.68 -11.00
CA THR A 6 15.26 10.39 -10.56
C THR A 6 14.74 10.43 -9.12
N PHE A 7 15.39 11.19 -8.23
CA PHE A 7 14.93 11.39 -6.85
C PHE A 7 13.59 12.14 -6.81
N GLN A 8 13.48 13.25 -7.56
CA GLN A 8 12.25 14.04 -7.65
C GLN A 8 11.09 13.23 -8.23
N ASP A 9 11.36 12.43 -9.27
CA ASP A 9 10.35 11.55 -9.88
C ASP A 9 9.85 10.51 -8.88
N ARG A 10 10.73 9.88 -8.09
CA ARG A 10 10.35 8.88 -7.06
C ARG A 10 9.55 9.49 -5.93
N GLN A 11 9.93 10.68 -5.48
CA GLN A 11 9.16 11.39 -4.47
C GLN A 11 7.74 11.70 -4.99
N LEU A 12 7.60 12.11 -6.25
CA LEU A 12 6.30 12.34 -6.88
C LEU A 12 5.48 11.03 -7.01
N GLU A 13 6.08 9.96 -7.53
CA GLU A 13 5.45 8.64 -7.63
C GLU A 13 4.96 8.14 -6.25
N TRP A 14 5.79 8.31 -5.22
CA TRP A 14 5.44 7.97 -3.84
C TRP A 14 4.23 8.77 -3.34
N HIS A 15 4.18 10.08 -3.59
CA HIS A 15 3.04 10.91 -3.18
C HIS A 15 1.76 10.54 -3.94
N LEU A 16 1.85 10.27 -5.24
CA LEU A 16 0.70 9.83 -6.03
C LEU A 16 0.17 8.47 -5.54
N PHE A 17 1.07 7.53 -5.26
CA PHE A 17 0.74 6.24 -4.68
C PHE A 17 0.01 6.38 -3.34
N LEU A 18 0.53 7.20 -2.42
CA LEU A 18 -0.10 7.45 -1.13
C LEU A 18 -1.49 8.07 -1.26
N ASN A 19 -1.63 9.09 -2.09
CA ASN A 19 -2.91 9.77 -2.32
C ASN A 19 -3.96 8.82 -2.89
N GLN A 20 -3.57 7.92 -3.80
CA GLN A 20 -4.48 6.91 -4.33
C GLN A 20 -4.85 5.88 -3.27
N LEU A 21 -3.85 5.38 -2.52
CA LEU A 21 -4.06 4.36 -1.50
C LEU A 21 -4.98 4.84 -0.39
N GLU A 22 -4.79 6.07 0.09
CA GLU A 22 -5.62 6.68 1.13
C GLU A 22 -7.09 6.78 0.69
N LYS A 23 -7.36 7.28 -0.52
CA LYS A 23 -8.72 7.36 -1.08
C LYS A 23 -9.38 5.99 -1.23
N GLU A 24 -8.61 4.98 -1.59
CA GLU A 24 -9.12 3.61 -1.69
C GLU A 24 -9.47 3.04 -0.32
N TRP A 25 -8.62 3.24 0.68
CA TRP A 25 -8.82 2.71 2.03
C TRP A 25 -9.98 3.38 2.77
N GLN A 26 -10.31 4.64 2.46
CA GLN A 26 -11.51 5.30 2.99
C GLN A 26 -12.80 4.52 2.71
N ASN A 27 -12.83 3.74 1.62
CA ASN A 27 -14.01 2.98 1.18
C ASN A 27 -13.87 1.46 1.43
N GLN A 28 -12.90 1.07 2.26
CA GLN A 28 -12.58 -0.33 2.54
C GLN A 28 -12.37 -0.56 4.03
N ILE A 29 -12.64 -1.78 4.45
CA ILE A 29 -12.37 -2.27 5.80
C ILE A 29 -11.17 -3.20 5.70
N VAL A 30 -10.16 -2.96 6.53
CA VAL A 30 -9.00 -3.83 6.64
C VAL A 30 -9.41 -5.10 7.37
N VAL A 31 -9.23 -6.23 6.70
CA VAL A 31 -9.58 -7.57 7.21
C VAL A 31 -8.37 -8.22 7.85
N LYS A 32 -7.18 -8.04 7.25
CA LYS A 32 -5.94 -8.64 7.75
C LYS A 32 -4.74 -7.80 7.35
N VAL A 33 -3.78 -7.68 8.27
CA VAL A 33 -2.46 -7.08 8.02
C VAL A 33 -1.40 -8.09 8.42
N THR A 34 -0.46 -8.31 7.53
CA THR A 34 0.80 -9.04 7.78
C THR A 34 1.96 -8.13 7.40
N GLN A 35 3.19 -8.53 7.67
CA GLN A 35 4.35 -7.74 7.28
C GLN A 35 4.40 -7.48 5.77
N ASP A 36 4.01 -8.44 4.93
CA ASP A 36 4.21 -8.36 3.47
C ASP A 36 2.91 -8.15 2.68
N ASN A 37 1.76 -8.20 3.35
CA ASN A 37 0.45 -8.16 2.71
C ASN A 37 -0.62 -7.48 3.58
N ILE A 38 -1.49 -6.71 2.92
CA ILE A 38 -2.76 -6.23 3.48
C ILE A 38 -3.91 -6.84 2.68
N GLN A 39 -4.93 -7.32 3.40
CA GLN A 39 -6.21 -7.73 2.84
C GLN A 39 -7.30 -6.76 3.29
N THR A 40 -8.09 -6.28 2.34
CA THR A 40 -9.21 -5.39 2.59
C THR A 40 -10.50 -5.90 1.96
N GLU A 41 -11.63 -5.41 2.44
CA GLU A 41 -12.97 -5.73 1.97
C GLU A 41 -13.75 -4.43 1.74
N ASN A 42 -14.38 -4.29 0.57
CA ASN A 42 -15.28 -3.16 0.33
C ASN A 42 -16.72 -3.47 0.76
N ALA A 43 -17.60 -2.46 0.74
CA ALA A 43 -19.01 -2.61 1.10
C ALA A 43 -19.80 -3.65 0.27
N LYS A 44 -19.26 -4.08 -0.90
CA LYS A 44 -19.86 -5.13 -1.75
C LYS A 44 -19.28 -6.53 -1.46
N GLY A 45 -18.53 -6.69 -0.37
CA GLY A 45 -17.86 -7.94 0.01
C GLY A 45 -16.70 -8.34 -0.90
N ARG A 46 -16.18 -7.42 -1.73
CA ARG A 46 -15.05 -7.75 -2.62
C ARG A 46 -13.74 -7.58 -1.87
N ILE A 47 -12.91 -8.62 -1.95
CA ILE A 47 -11.59 -8.64 -1.31
C ILE A 47 -10.53 -8.09 -2.25
N SER A 48 -9.70 -7.18 -1.73
CA SER A 48 -8.47 -6.72 -2.39
C SER A 48 -7.25 -7.10 -1.55
N TYR A 49 -6.13 -7.32 -2.24
CA TYR A 49 -4.84 -7.64 -1.63
C TYR A 49 -3.80 -6.66 -2.12
N TYR A 50 -3.00 -6.12 -1.20
CA TYR A 50 -1.87 -5.22 -1.46
C TYR A 50 -0.59 -5.92 -1.01
N GLU A 51 0.35 -6.14 -1.91
CA GLU A 51 1.55 -6.95 -1.65
C GLU A 51 2.74 -6.49 -2.50
N ASN A 52 3.94 -6.82 -2.05
CA ASN A 52 5.11 -6.79 -2.92
C ASN A 52 5.00 -7.93 -3.94
N TYR A 53 5.25 -7.63 -5.21
CA TYR A 53 5.36 -8.64 -6.25
C TYR A 53 6.47 -8.25 -7.22
N GLN A 54 7.46 -9.12 -7.42
CA GLN A 54 8.63 -8.83 -8.25
C GLN A 54 9.33 -7.52 -7.82
N LYS A 55 9.19 -6.45 -8.60
CA LYS A 55 9.77 -5.13 -8.33
C LYS A 55 8.70 -4.04 -8.22
N MET A 56 7.51 -4.40 -7.73
CA MET A 56 6.38 -3.46 -7.62
C MET A 56 5.54 -3.72 -6.37
N VAL A 57 4.85 -2.68 -5.92
CA VAL A 57 3.65 -2.81 -5.09
C VAL A 57 2.49 -3.12 -6.04
N ARG A 58 1.78 -4.20 -5.77
CA ARG A 58 0.66 -4.65 -6.60
C ARG A 58 -0.60 -4.72 -5.76
N LYS A 59 -1.71 -4.32 -6.39
CA LYS A 59 -3.06 -4.64 -5.96
C LYS A 59 -3.67 -5.72 -6.83
N ARG A 60 -4.34 -6.70 -6.21
CA ARG A 60 -5.17 -7.70 -6.90
C ARG A 60 -6.52 -7.84 -6.21
N THR A 61 -7.53 -8.28 -6.95
CA THR A 61 -8.86 -8.57 -6.39
C THR A 61 -9.16 -10.07 -6.43
N SER A 62 -10.11 -10.53 -5.61
CA SER A 62 -10.54 -11.93 -5.64
C SER A 62 -11.14 -12.39 -6.97
N LYS A 63 -11.59 -11.45 -7.83
CA LYS A 63 -12.15 -11.74 -9.16
C LYS A 63 -11.11 -11.65 -10.29
N GLY A 64 -9.83 -11.62 -9.95
CA GLY A 64 -8.75 -11.37 -10.90
C GLY A 64 -8.40 -9.89 -11.03
N GLY A 65 -7.47 -9.59 -11.93
CA GLY A 65 -6.91 -8.26 -12.11
C GLY A 65 -5.61 -8.05 -11.34
N HIS A 66 -4.65 -7.42 -12.02
CA HIS A 66 -3.34 -7.06 -11.50
C HIS A 66 -3.13 -5.57 -11.78
N GLN A 67 -3.11 -4.76 -10.73
CA GLN A 67 -2.85 -3.33 -10.85
C GLN A 67 -1.50 -3.02 -10.19
N PRO A 68 -0.47 -2.64 -10.96
CA PRO A 68 0.73 -2.05 -10.38
C PRO A 68 0.38 -0.69 -9.78
N LEU A 69 0.78 -0.47 -8.52
CA LEU A 69 0.55 0.78 -7.79
C LEU A 69 1.82 1.61 -7.64
N LEU A 70 2.97 0.95 -7.56
CA LEU A 70 4.28 1.58 -7.44
C LEU A 70 5.34 0.63 -8.00
N VAL A 71 6.30 1.12 -8.78
CA VAL A 71 7.31 0.30 -9.47
C VAL A 71 8.72 0.56 -8.94
N LYS A 72 9.69 -0.27 -9.35
CA LYS A 72 11.09 -0.22 -8.89
C LYS A 72 11.22 -0.37 -7.37
N VAL A 73 10.29 -1.13 -6.78
CA VAL A 73 10.23 -1.40 -5.35
C VAL A 73 10.95 -2.69 -5.05
N GLU A 74 11.96 -2.64 -4.20
CA GLU A 74 12.70 -3.81 -3.74
C GLU A 74 12.02 -4.49 -2.56
N ARG A 75 11.46 -3.70 -1.64
CA ARG A 75 10.77 -4.20 -0.45
C ARG A 75 9.60 -3.30 -0.08
N LEU A 76 8.51 -3.92 0.38
CA LEU A 76 7.35 -3.27 0.98
C LEU A 76 7.06 -3.99 2.29
N THR A 77 6.87 -3.23 3.36
CA THR A 77 6.43 -3.79 4.64
C THR A 77 5.29 -2.99 5.23
N PHE A 78 4.42 -3.68 5.96
CA PHE A 78 3.30 -3.11 6.66
C PHE A 78 3.38 -3.42 8.16
N GLN A 79 2.96 -2.47 8.97
CA GLN A 79 2.81 -2.65 10.40
C GLN A 79 1.47 -2.05 10.83
N ARG A 80 0.61 -2.89 11.40
CA ARG A 80 -0.61 -2.43 12.04
C ARG A 80 -0.27 -1.62 13.30
N LYS A 81 -0.94 -0.48 13.45
CA LYS A 81 -1.07 0.31 14.68
C LYS A 81 -2.55 0.32 15.07
N ALA A 82 -2.90 0.99 16.17
CA ALA A 82 -4.26 0.99 16.72
C ALA A 82 -5.32 1.28 15.63
N ASN A 83 -5.30 2.47 15.03
CA ASN A 83 -6.26 2.96 14.04
C ASN A 83 -5.63 3.28 12.67
N SER A 84 -4.46 2.74 12.41
CA SER A 84 -3.65 3.10 11.24
C SER A 84 -2.70 1.97 10.84
N ILE A 85 -2.18 2.08 9.63
CA ILE A 85 -1.15 1.19 9.10
C ILE A 85 0.06 2.04 8.74
N VAL A 86 1.21 1.65 9.26
CA VAL A 86 2.50 2.14 8.81
C VAL A 86 2.92 1.30 7.62
N LEU A 87 3.22 1.95 6.50
CA LEU A 87 3.83 1.33 5.34
C LEU A 87 5.25 1.88 5.13
N GLU A 88 6.17 0.99 4.79
CA GLU A 88 7.55 1.32 4.44
C GLU A 88 7.90 0.68 3.10
N VAL A 89 8.46 1.48 2.20
CA VAL A 89 8.92 1.08 0.88
C VAL A 89 10.41 1.34 0.78
N GLN A 90 11.16 0.31 0.38
CA GLN A 90 12.52 0.46 -0.11
C GLN A 90 12.49 0.26 -1.62
N PHE A 91 12.98 1.26 -2.35
CA PHE A 91 13.17 1.13 -3.78
C PHE A 91 14.51 0.49 -4.14
N GLU A 92 14.68 0.05 -5.39
CA GLU A 92 15.89 -0.62 -5.89
C GLU A 92 17.18 0.21 -5.74
N ASN A 93 17.07 1.54 -5.67
CA ASN A 93 18.21 2.43 -5.45
C ASN A 93 18.51 2.67 -3.95
N GLN A 94 17.95 1.86 -3.07
CA GLN A 94 18.07 1.93 -1.61
C GLN A 94 17.37 3.13 -0.95
N GLU A 95 16.69 4.00 -1.71
CA GLU A 95 15.83 5.03 -1.10
C GLU A 95 14.68 4.39 -0.33
N ARG A 96 14.41 4.93 0.86
CA ARG A 96 13.35 4.45 1.74
C ARG A 96 12.36 5.56 2.03
N TYR A 97 11.08 5.20 1.95
CA TYR A 97 9.97 6.07 2.29
C TYR A 97 9.06 5.36 3.26
N ARG A 98 8.56 6.10 4.26
CA ARG A 98 7.68 5.59 5.29
C ARG A 98 6.53 6.56 5.48
N ASN A 99 5.31 6.04 5.56
CA ASN A 99 4.14 6.84 5.90
C ASN A 99 3.17 6.03 6.76
N GLN A 100 2.31 6.71 7.50
CA GLN A 100 1.26 6.13 8.32
C GLN A 100 -0.08 6.63 7.79
N LEU A 101 -0.92 5.71 7.33
CA LEU A 101 -2.25 6.03 6.82
C LEU A 101 -3.33 5.54 7.80
N PRO A 102 -4.41 6.31 8.00
CA PRO A 102 -5.55 5.86 8.77
C PRO A 102 -6.19 4.64 8.11
N ALA A 103 -6.70 3.72 8.92
CA ALA A 103 -7.34 2.50 8.44
C ALA A 103 -8.47 2.08 9.39
N CYS A 104 -9.58 1.61 8.83
CA CYS A 104 -10.70 1.04 9.58
C CYS A 104 -10.54 -0.48 9.64
N PHE A 105 -10.48 -1.08 10.84
CA PHE A 105 -10.27 -2.52 10.99
C PHE A 105 -11.58 -3.26 11.26
N LYS A 106 -11.75 -4.44 10.64
CA LYS A 106 -12.98 -5.25 10.77
C LYS A 106 -13.31 -5.64 12.22
N GLU A 107 -12.32 -5.75 13.09
CA GLU A 107 -12.51 -6.11 14.50
C GLU A 107 -13.11 -4.96 15.32
N GLU A 108 -12.93 -3.71 14.91
CA GLU A 108 -13.49 -2.52 15.58
C GLU A 108 -14.98 -2.34 15.30
N LEU A 109 -15.50 -2.97 14.24
CA LEU A 109 -16.90 -2.91 13.82
C LEU A 109 -17.78 -3.99 14.46
N LYS A 110 -17.20 -4.88 15.28
CA LYS A 110 -17.92 -5.96 15.98
C LYS A 110 -18.24 -5.63 17.45
N GLN A 111 -18.04 -4.38 17.85
CA GLN A 111 -18.45 -3.83 19.14
C GLN A 111 -19.80 -3.12 18.99
#